data_AF-A0A437RRW5-F1
#
_entry.id   AF-A0A437RRW5-F1
#
_cell.length_a   1.000
_cell.length_b   1.000
_cell.length_c   1.000
_cell.angle_alpha   90.00
_cell.angle_beta   90.00
_cell.angle_gamma   90.00
#
_symmetry.space_group_name_H-M   'P 1'
#
loop_
_entity.id
_entity.type
_entity.pdbx_description
1 polymer ?
#
loop_
_entity_poly.entity_id
_entity_poly.type
_entity_poly.pdbx_seq_one_letter_code
_entity_poly.pdbx_strand_id
1 'polypeptide(L)'
;MNAPLAKLKFLACQDIDRKAGEVRLKFISAASGQQRVYERKRAEAAALVADPQSMPGNFLFAEAQRTGRSAMEVAQAILAAVCREDLAAPFIEAERVGGKRDVRLANSPEAVAAALASSLAALEAATD
;
A
#
# COMPACT_ATOMS: atom_id res chain seq x y z
N MET A 1 26.55 9.48 22.11
CA MET A 1 25.85 9.58 20.80
C MET A 1 26.13 10.97 20.22
N ASN A 2 26.65 11.05 18.99
CA ASN A 2 26.89 12.34 18.34
C ASN A 2 25.53 12.93 17.92
N ALA A 3 25.04 13.94 18.63
CA ALA A 3 23.70 14.52 18.42
C ALA A 3 23.35 14.84 16.95
N PRO A 4 24.31 15.26 16.09
CA PRO A 4 24.06 15.44 14.66
C PRO A 4 23.65 14.15 13.93
N LEU A 5 24.33 13.02 14.20
CA LEU A 5 24.06 11.74 13.54
C LEU A 5 22.71 11.16 13.95
N ALA A 6 22.34 11.28 15.23
CA ALA A 6 21.04 10.83 15.72
C ALA A 6 19.88 11.56 15.02
N LYS A 7 20.02 12.89 14.83
CA LYS A 7 19.04 13.69 14.09
C LYS A 7 18.93 13.27 12.62
N LEU A 8 20.05 13.00 11.95
CA LEU A 8 20.05 12.52 10.56
C LEU A 8 19.32 11.18 10.42
N LYS A 9 19.59 10.23 11.31
CA LYS A 9 18.90 8.93 11.31
C LYS A 9 17.39 9.07 11.51
N PHE A 10 16.97 9.96 12.41
CA PHE A 10 15.56 10.22 12.68
C PHE A 10 14.84 10.78 11.45
N LEU A 11 15.42 11.80 10.81
CA LEU A 11 14.85 12.41 9.60
C LEU A 11 14.80 11.40 8.44
N ALA A 12 15.88 10.64 8.22
CA ALA A 12 15.91 9.60 7.20
C ALA A 12 14.83 8.52 7.43
N CYS A 13 14.58 8.12 8.68
CA CYS A 13 13.48 7.19 8.98
C CYS A 13 12.11 7.78 8.66
N GLN A 14 11.89 9.08 8.91
CA GLN A 14 10.63 9.74 8.55
C GLN A 14 10.45 9.81 7.03
N ASP A 15 11.52 10.08 6.28
CA ASP A 15 11.47 10.12 4.82
C ASP A 15 11.13 8.75 4.23
N ILE A 16 11.67 7.67 4.79
CA ILE A 16 11.30 6.29 4.43
C ILE A 16 9.82 6.03 4.72
N ASP A 17 9.33 6.39 5.90
CA ASP A 17 7.92 6.20 6.26
C ASP A 17 6.98 7.01 5.34
N ARG A 18 7.35 8.26 5.04
CA ARG A 18 6.63 9.13 4.10
C ARG A 18 6.60 8.52 2.70
N LYS A 19 7.75 8.08 2.18
CA LYS A 19 7.84 7.47 0.84
C LYS A 19 7.02 6.19 0.75
N ALA A 20 7.10 5.31 1.75
CA ALA A 20 6.28 4.12 1.80
C ALA A 20 4.77 4.45 1.83
N GLY A 21 4.38 5.54 2.50
CA GLY A 21 3.02 6.08 2.45
C GLY A 21 2.62 6.55 1.04
N GLU A 22 3.43 7.40 0.41
CA GLU A 22 3.21 7.88 -0.97
C GLU A 22 3.04 6.73 -1.96
N VAL A 23 3.87 5.69 -1.84
CA VAL A 23 3.82 4.49 -2.69
C VAL A 23 2.55 3.67 -2.45
N ARG A 24 2.13 3.46 -1.18
CA ARG A 24 0.85 2.77 -0.88
C ARG A 24 -0.35 3.47 -1.50
N LEU A 25 -0.34 4.79 -1.57
CA LEU A 25 -1.44 5.57 -2.14
C LEU A 25 -1.62 5.35 -3.66
N LYS A 26 -0.67 4.71 -4.35
CA LYS A 26 -0.86 4.25 -5.73
C LYS A 26 -1.80 3.04 -5.84
N PHE A 27 -1.98 2.27 -4.74
CA PHE A 27 -2.78 1.05 -4.70
C PHE A 27 -4.11 1.23 -3.95
N ILE A 28 -4.10 2.06 -2.91
CA ILE A 28 -5.27 2.33 -2.06
C ILE A 28 -5.58 3.82 -1.98
N SER A 29 -6.86 4.17 -1.80
CA SER A 29 -7.22 5.53 -1.39
C SER A 29 -7.30 5.61 0.13
N ALA A 30 -6.58 6.56 0.73
CA ALA A 30 -6.66 6.81 2.16
C ALA A 30 -7.74 7.86 2.46
N ALA A 31 -8.88 7.43 2.98
CA ALA A 31 -9.83 8.31 3.66
C ALA A 31 -10.39 7.64 4.92
N SER A 32 -10.70 8.46 5.93
CA SER A 32 -11.23 7.96 7.20
C SER A 32 -12.48 7.10 6.98
N GLY A 33 -12.53 5.92 7.58
CA GLY A 33 -13.64 4.99 7.46
C GLY A 33 -13.71 4.18 6.15
N GLN A 34 -12.89 4.47 5.14
CA GLN A 34 -12.91 3.71 3.88
C GLN A 34 -12.39 2.28 4.01
N GLN A 35 -11.51 1.99 4.99
CA GLN A 35 -10.97 0.63 5.19
C GLN A 35 -12.10 -0.41 5.34
N ARG A 36 -13.10 -0.11 6.18
CA ARG A 36 -14.25 -1.02 6.37
C ARG A 36 -15.08 -1.16 5.08
N VAL A 37 -15.18 -0.10 4.28
CA VAL A 37 -15.87 -0.16 2.98
C VAL A 37 -15.10 -1.04 2.01
N TYR A 38 -13.77 -0.94 1.94
CA TYR A 38 -12.95 -1.79 1.08
C TYR A 38 -12.99 -3.26 1.49
N GLU A 39 -12.89 -3.56 2.79
CA GLU A 39 -13.02 -4.91 3.32
C GLU A 39 -14.39 -5.52 2.96
N ARG A 40 -15.46 -4.74 3.10
CA ARG A 40 -16.81 -5.19 2.75
C ARG A 40 -16.98 -5.40 1.24
N LYS A 41 -16.48 -4.48 0.42
CA LYS A 41 -16.47 -4.62 -1.05
C LYS A 41 -15.68 -5.85 -1.50
N ARG A 42 -14.51 -6.11 -0.90
CA ARG A 42 -13.70 -7.31 -1.16
C ARG A 42 -14.48 -8.58 -0.83
N ALA A 43 -15.15 -8.63 0.33
CA ALA A 43 -15.94 -9.79 0.74
C ALA A 43 -17.13 -10.03 -0.20
N GLU A 44 -17.87 -8.98 -0.57
CA GLU A 44 -18.99 -9.09 -1.53
C GLU A 44 -18.49 -9.53 -2.92
N ALA A 45 -17.36 -9.01 -3.38
CA ALA A 45 -16.76 -9.39 -4.66
C ALA A 45 -16.32 -10.86 -4.67
N ALA A 46 -15.65 -11.32 -3.60
CA ALA A 46 -15.24 -12.71 -3.48
C ALA A 46 -16.44 -13.67 -3.45
N ALA A 47 -17.51 -13.31 -2.73
CA ALA A 47 -18.73 -14.10 -2.66
C ALA A 47 -19.42 -14.22 -4.04
N LEU A 48 -19.58 -13.11 -4.77
CA LEU A 48 -20.21 -13.12 -6.09
C LEU A 48 -19.38 -13.88 -7.14
N VAL A 49 -18.05 -13.82 -7.07
CA VAL A 49 -17.19 -14.60 -7.98
C VAL A 49 -17.25 -16.09 -7.67
N ALA A 50 -17.36 -16.48 -6.39
CA ALA A 50 -17.49 -17.88 -5.99
C ALA A 50 -18.86 -18.48 -6.36
N ASP A 51 -19.93 -17.68 -6.29
CA ASP A 51 -21.27 -18.05 -6.74
C ASP A 51 -21.89 -16.97 -7.64
N PRO A 52 -21.66 -17.05 -8.97
CA PRO A 52 -22.18 -16.06 -9.94
C PRO A 52 -23.70 -15.98 -10.03
N GLN A 53 -24.45 -16.95 -9.50
CA GLN A 53 -25.91 -16.93 -9.47
C GLN A 53 -26.46 -16.23 -8.22
N SER A 54 -25.61 -15.92 -7.25
CA SER A 54 -26.00 -15.19 -6.04
C SER A 54 -26.37 -13.74 -6.36
N MET A 55 -27.25 -13.18 -5.52
CA MET A 55 -27.57 -11.76 -5.59
C MET A 55 -26.34 -10.93 -5.19
N PRO A 56 -25.99 -9.87 -5.94
CA PRO A 56 -24.87 -9.02 -5.58
C PRO A 56 -25.12 -8.31 -4.24
N GLY A 57 -24.07 -8.14 -3.45
CA GLY A 57 -24.12 -7.34 -2.23
C GLY A 57 -24.41 -5.86 -2.50
N ASN A 58 -24.83 -5.14 -1.45
CA ASN A 58 -25.31 -3.76 -1.57
C ASN A 58 -24.25 -2.81 -2.17
N PHE A 59 -22.97 -2.99 -1.82
CA PHE A 59 -21.92 -2.12 -2.35
C PHE A 59 -21.66 -2.39 -3.83
N LEU A 60 -21.59 -3.66 -4.23
CA LEU A 60 -21.44 -4.04 -5.64
C LEU A 60 -22.61 -3.56 -6.48
N PHE A 61 -23.84 -3.72 -5.97
CA PHE A 61 -25.05 -3.29 -6.65
C PHE A 61 -25.08 -1.77 -6.86
N ALA A 62 -24.76 -0.99 -5.82
CA ALA A 62 -24.71 0.46 -5.92
C ALA A 62 -23.62 0.94 -6.89
N GLU A 63 -22.46 0.30 -6.90
CA GLU A 63 -21.35 0.64 -7.78
C GLU A 63 -21.61 0.24 -9.23
N ALA A 64 -22.24 -0.92 -9.46
CA ALA A 64 -22.73 -1.36 -10.77
C ALA A 64 -23.69 -0.33 -11.38
N GLN A 65 -24.71 0.10 -10.63
CA GLN A 65 -25.62 1.16 -11.08
C GLN A 65 -24.89 2.47 -11.40
N ARG A 66 -23.98 2.90 -10.52
CA ARG A 66 -23.29 4.18 -10.68
C ARG A 66 -22.34 4.22 -11.88
N THR A 67 -21.77 3.08 -12.23
CA THR A 67 -20.77 2.93 -13.31
C THR A 67 -21.34 2.41 -14.62
N GLY A 68 -22.60 1.94 -14.63
CA GLY A 68 -23.21 1.33 -15.81
C GLY A 68 -22.62 -0.04 -16.16
N ARG A 69 -21.94 -0.69 -15.21
CA ARG A 69 -21.32 -2.01 -15.37
C ARG A 69 -22.19 -3.08 -14.69
N SER A 70 -22.01 -4.33 -15.07
CA SER A 70 -22.58 -5.45 -14.31
C SER A 70 -21.90 -5.60 -12.94
N ALA A 71 -22.60 -6.18 -11.97
CA ALA A 71 -22.03 -6.45 -10.65
C ALA A 71 -20.82 -7.41 -10.73
N MET A 72 -20.82 -8.34 -11.69
CA MET A 72 -19.69 -9.25 -11.93
C MET A 72 -18.44 -8.49 -12.43
N GLU A 73 -18.60 -7.56 -13.39
CA GLU A 73 -17.49 -6.74 -13.86
C GLU A 73 -16.91 -5.84 -12.75
N VAL A 74 -17.76 -5.33 -11.87
CA VAL A 74 -17.32 -4.57 -10.68
C VAL A 74 -16.57 -5.48 -9.70
N ALA A 75 -17.11 -6.66 -9.40
CA ALA A 75 -16.46 -7.63 -8.51
C ALA A 75 -15.07 -8.02 -9.01
N GLN A 76 -14.93 -8.33 -10.31
CA GLN A 76 -13.65 -8.65 -10.94
C GLN A 76 -12.67 -7.46 -10.87
N ALA A 77 -13.15 -6.23 -11.11
CA ALA A 77 -12.31 -5.04 -11.01
C ALA A 77 -11.79 -4.81 -9.57
N ILE A 78 -12.64 -5.03 -8.56
CA ILE A 78 -12.26 -4.93 -7.14
C ILE A 78 -11.22 -5.99 -6.80
N LEU A 79 -11.44 -7.25 -7.16
CA LEU A 79 -10.48 -8.33 -6.86
C LEU A 79 -9.16 -8.14 -7.60
N ALA A 80 -9.17 -7.61 -8.82
CA ALA A 80 -7.96 -7.25 -9.53
C ALA A 80 -7.18 -6.13 -8.83
N ALA A 81 -7.87 -5.12 -8.26
CA ALA A 81 -7.22 -4.09 -7.47
C ALA A 81 -6.63 -4.64 -6.17
N VAL A 82 -7.37 -5.48 -5.45
CA VAL A 82 -6.90 -6.18 -4.24
C VAL A 82 -5.67 -7.03 -4.55
N CYS A 83 -5.65 -7.75 -5.67
CA CYS A 83 -4.50 -8.56 -6.07
C CYS A 83 -3.24 -7.70 -6.27
N ARG A 84 -3.36 -6.53 -6.92
CA ARG A 84 -2.24 -5.59 -7.07
C ARG A 84 -1.74 -5.07 -5.72
N GLU A 85 -2.66 -4.76 -4.81
CA GLU A 85 -2.32 -4.33 -3.45
C GLU A 85 -1.61 -5.45 -2.67
N ASP A 86 -2.16 -6.68 -2.67
CA ASP A 86 -1.62 -7.84 -1.96
C ASP A 86 -0.22 -8.22 -2.46
N LEU A 87 0.09 -7.97 -3.74
CA LEU A 87 1.43 -8.17 -4.30
C LEU A 87 2.42 -7.08 -3.88
N ALA A 88 2.00 -5.81 -3.88
CA ALA A 88 2.89 -4.68 -3.58
C ALA A 88 3.11 -4.47 -2.07
N ALA A 89 2.09 -4.69 -1.24
CA ALA A 89 2.13 -4.33 0.18
C ALA A 89 3.24 -5.02 0.99
N PRO A 90 3.51 -6.34 0.83
CA PRO A 90 4.60 -7.00 1.53
C PRO A 90 5.98 -6.45 1.15
N PHE A 91 6.19 -6.14 -0.14
CA PHE A 91 7.44 -5.57 -0.63
C PHE A 91 7.66 -4.17 -0.07
N ILE A 92 6.66 -3.30 -0.14
CA ILE A 92 6.72 -1.95 0.44
C ILE A 92 7.07 -2.00 1.93
N GLU A 93 6.47 -2.93 2.69
CA GLU A 93 6.72 -3.04 4.12
C GLU A 93 8.12 -3.60 4.42
N ALA A 94 8.58 -4.58 3.65
CA ALA A 94 9.94 -5.12 3.76
C ALA A 94 10.98 -4.02 3.54
N GLU A 95 10.84 -3.23 2.47
CA GLU A 95 11.76 -2.12 2.16
C GLU A 95 11.72 -1.01 3.21
N ARG A 96 10.53 -0.67 3.71
CA ARG A 96 10.37 0.33 4.78
C ARG A 96 11.07 -0.09 6.07
N VAL A 97 10.86 -1.34 6.51
CA VAL A 97 11.46 -1.85 7.74
C VAL A 97 12.96 -2.07 7.57
N GLY A 98 13.38 -2.64 6.43
CA GLY A 98 14.78 -2.86 6.06
C GLY A 98 15.59 -1.58 5.97
N GLY A 99 15.11 -0.58 5.23
CA GLY A 99 15.76 0.73 5.12
C GLY A 99 15.94 1.42 6.47
N LYS A 100 14.92 1.36 7.35
CA LYS A 100 15.02 1.90 8.72
C LYS A 100 16.03 1.15 9.58
N ARG A 101 16.15 -0.17 9.42
CA ARG A 101 17.21 -0.95 10.08
C ARG A 101 18.58 -0.48 9.62
N ASP A 102 18.78 -0.32 8.31
CA ASP A 102 20.09 0.03 7.75
C ASP A 102 20.50 1.46 8.14
N VAL A 103 19.57 2.42 8.12
CA VAL A 103 19.77 3.78 8.67
C VAL A 103 20.17 3.74 10.15
N ARG A 104 19.56 2.87 10.96
CA ARG A 104 19.90 2.75 12.38
C ARG A 104 21.30 2.16 12.60
N LEU A 105 21.75 1.25 11.74
CA LEU A 105 23.07 0.63 11.80
C LEU A 105 24.20 1.51 11.24
N ALA A 106 23.88 2.50 10.40
CA ALA A 106 24.86 3.42 9.81
C ALA A 106 25.66 4.19 10.87
N ASN A 107 26.98 4.26 10.71
CA ASN A 107 27.87 4.91 11.70
C ASN A 107 28.44 6.26 11.26
N SER A 108 28.03 6.76 10.10
CA SER A 108 28.41 8.08 9.57
C SER A 108 27.25 8.76 8.84
N PRO A 109 27.30 10.09 8.63
CA PRO A 109 26.32 10.81 7.81
C PRO A 109 26.19 10.24 6.39
N GLU A 110 27.30 9.87 5.76
CA GLU A 110 27.35 9.33 4.39
C GLU A 110 26.66 7.96 4.33
N ALA A 111 26.88 7.11 5.33
CA ALA A 111 26.21 5.82 5.43
C ALA A 111 24.69 5.97 5.65
N VAL A 112 24.24 6.98 6.40
CA VAL A 112 22.81 7.29 6.53
C VAL A 112 22.23 7.73 5.19
N ALA A 113 22.91 8.61 4.47
CA ALA A 113 22.46 9.09 3.16
C ALA A 113 22.39 7.94 2.14
N ALA A 114 23.38 7.04 2.11
CA ALA A 114 23.40 5.88 1.23
C ALA A 114 22.24 4.91 1.54
N ALA A 115 22.01 4.58 2.82
CA ALA A 115 20.90 3.72 3.23
C ALA A 115 19.54 4.33 2.89
N LEU A 116 19.37 5.63 3.10
CA LEU A 116 18.17 6.36 2.70
C LEU A 116 17.96 6.28 1.19
N ALA A 117 18.96 6.65 0.39
CA ALA A 117 18.85 6.65 -1.07
C ALA A 117 18.50 5.26 -1.62
N SER A 118 19.13 4.20 -1.09
CA SER A 118 18.83 2.82 -1.47
C SER A 118 17.37 2.45 -1.16
N SER A 119 16.88 2.78 0.04
CA SER A 119 15.50 2.48 0.44
C SER A 119 14.48 3.26 -0.38
N LEU A 120 14.73 4.54 -0.69
CA LEU A 120 13.84 5.34 -1.53
C LEU A 120 13.78 4.82 -2.96
N ALA A 121 14.90 4.39 -3.53
CA ALA A 121 14.95 3.80 -4.86
C ALA A 121 14.20 2.46 -4.92
N ALA A 122 14.39 1.59 -3.92
CA ALA A 122 13.66 0.33 -3.83
C ALA A 122 12.15 0.54 -3.67
N LEU A 123 11.74 1.51 -2.85
CA LEU A 123 10.32 1.86 -2.69
C LEU A 123 9.70 2.42 -3.97
N GLU A 124 10.43 3.18 -4.80
CA GLU A 124 9.90 3.63 -6.09
C GLU A 124 9.70 2.46 -7.06
N ALA A 125 10.66 1.52 -7.09
CA ALA A 125 10.59 0.32 -7.93
C ALA A 125 9.46 -0.64 -7.53
N ALA A 126 8.90 -0.51 -6.32
CA ALA A 126 7.73 -1.26 -5.85
C ALA A 126 6.43 -1.00 -6.66
N THR A 127 6.50 -0.13 -7.67
CA THR A 127 5.34 0.43 -8.37
C THR A 127 5.28 0.06 -9.84
N ASP A 128 6.31 -0.64 -10.33
CA ASP A 128 6.39 -1.28 -11.64
C ASP A 128 5.94 -2.75 -11.57
#